data_AF-A0A8T5N0V5-F1
#
_entry.id   AF-A0A8T5N0V5-F1
#
_cell.length_a   1.000
_cell.length_b   1.000
_cell.length_c   1.000
_cell.angle_alpha   90.00
_cell.angle_beta   90.00
_cell.angle_gamma   90.00
#
_symmetry.space_group_name_H-M   'P 1'
#
loop_
_entity.id
_entity.type
_entity.pdbx_description
1 polymer ?
#
loop_
_entity_poly.entity_id
_entity_poly.type
_entity_poly.pdbx_seq_one_letter_code
_entity_poly.pdbx_strand_id
1 'polypeptide(L)' 'MKVIKVLSKKVGDMIYFKFIINIPKEIIKKSGLIGKNLKVKAEKDKIIIEKE' A
#
# COMPACT_ATOMS: atom_id res chain seq x y z
N MET A 1 4.46 -12.48 1.92
CA MET A 1 3.51 -11.34 1.99
C MET A 1 2.52 -11.48 0.84
N LYS A 2 1.22 -11.35 1.10
CA LYS A 2 0.18 -11.47 0.07
C LYS A 2 -0.34 -10.08 -0.27
N VAL A 3 -0.33 -9.73 -1.55
CA VAL A 3 -0.99 -8.53 -2.07
C VAL A 3 -2.38 -8.95 -2.53
N ILE A 4 -3.42 -8.34 -1.95
CA ILE A 4 -4.81 -8.60 -2.29
C ILE A 4 -5.32 -7.42 -3.10
N LYS A 5 -5.71 -7.69 -4.35
CA LYS A 5 -6.37 -6.69 -5.20
C LYS A 5 -7.86 -6.73 -4.92
N VAL A 6 -8.43 -5.61 -4.51
CA VAL A 6 -9.84 -5.46 -4.17
C VAL A 6 -10.45 -4.40 -5.09
N LEU A 7 -11.62 -4.68 -5.66
CA LEU A 7 -12.38 -3.68 -6.41
C LEU A 7 -12.83 -2.58 -5.44
N SER A 8 -12.41 -1.33 -5.69
CA SER A 8 -12.76 -0.21 -4.82
C SER A 8 -14.00 0.54 -5.30
N LYS A 9 -14.03 0.92 -6.58
CA LYS A 9 -15.11 1.72 -7.15
C LYS A 9 -15.11 1.54 -8.67
N LYS A 10 -16.28 1.61 -9.29
CA LYS A 10 -16.43 1.76 -10.73
C LYS A 10 -17.09 3.12 -11.00
N VAL A 11 -16.51 3.93 -11.88
CA VAL A 11 -17.04 5.24 -12.29
C VAL A 11 -17.06 5.26 -13.82
N GLY A 12 -18.25 5.08 -14.40
CA GLY A 12 -18.39 4.84 -15.83
C GLY A 12 -17.58 3.63 -16.27
N ASP A 13 -16.65 3.84 -17.20
CA ASP A 13 -15.74 2.81 -17.72
C ASP A 13 -14.45 2.67 -16.90
N MET A 14 -14.20 3.55 -15.92
CA MET A 14 -13.01 3.47 -15.07
C MET A 14 -13.24 2.57 -13.86
N ILE A 15 -12.30 1.64 -13.65
CA ILE A 15 -12.29 0.73 -12.52
C ILE A 15 -11.14 1.07 -11.58
N TYR A 16 -11.47 1.43 -10.35
CA TYR A 16 -10.52 1.69 -9.28
C TYR A 16 -10.30 0.42 -8.47
N PHE A 17 -9.05 0.04 -8.27
CA PHE A 17 -8.65 -1.06 -7.41
C PHE A 17 -7.90 -0.53 -6.18
N LYS A 18 -8.20 -1.10 -5.02
CA LYS A 18 -7.41 -0.96 -3.80
C LYS A 18 -6.51 -2.18 -3.67
N PHE A 19 -5.25 -1.94 -3.35
CA PHE A 19 -4.29 -3.00 -3.04
C PHE A 19 -4.06 -3.05 -1.54
N ILE A 20 -4.35 -4.19 -0.93
CA ILE A 20 -4.13 -4.43 0.50
C ILE A 20 -2.91 -5.34 0.63
N ILE A 21 -1.91 -4.88 1.37
CA ILE A 21 -0.67 -5.64 1.62
C ILE A 21 -0.65 -6.02 3.10
N ASN A 22 -0.64 -7.31 3.38
CA ASN A 22 -0.44 -7.80 4.74
C ASN A 22 1.04 -7.79 5.09
N ILE A 23 1.44 -6.87 5.97
CA ILE A 23 2.79 -6.71 6.49
C ILE A 23 2.86 -7.33 7.90
N PRO A 24 3.88 -8.17 8.20
CA PRO A 24 4.11 -8.68 9.54
C PRO A 24 4.21 -7.57 10.60
N LYS A 25 3.61 -7.80 11.77
CA LYS A 25 3.58 -6.82 12.88
C LYS A 25 4.97 -6.37 13.34
N GLU A 26 5.96 -7.26 13.29
CA GLU A 26 7.33 -6.94 13.69
C GLU A 26 7.99 -5.93 12.75
N ILE A 27 7.75 -6.06 11.45
CA ILE A 27 8.35 -5.18 10.42
C ILE A 27 7.75 -3.77 10.54
N ILE A 28 6.43 -3.66 10.69
CA ILE A 28 5.74 -2.37 10.79
C ILE A 28 6.06 -1.63 12.11
N LYS A 29 6.30 -2.38 13.20
CA LYS A 29 6.78 -1.81 14.46
C LYS A 29 8.21 -1.28 14.35
N LYS A 30 9.11 -2.06 13.73
CA LYS A 30 10.51 -1.65 13.50
C LYS A 30 10.63 -0.45 12.55
N SER A 31 9.75 -0.34 11.55
CA SER A 31 9.78 0.77 10.60
C SER A 31 9.30 2.10 11.20
N GLY A 32 8.50 2.05 12.27
CA GLY A 32 7.94 3.24 12.91
C GLY A 32 7.03 4.04 11.98
N LEU A 33 6.41 3.36 11.01
CA LEU A 33 5.51 3.95 10.00
C LEU A 33 4.05 4.03 10.49
N ILE A 34 3.73 3.38 11.61
CA ILE A 34 2.37 3.39 12.19
C ILE A 34 1.98 4.82 12.59
N GLY A 35 0.81 5.26 12.15
CA GLY A 35 0.24 6.56 12.53
C GLY A 35 0.95 7.77 11.94
N LYS A 36 1.83 7.56 10.95
CA LYS A 36 2.48 8.63 10.20
C LYS A 36 1.82 8.78 8.84
N ASN A 37 1.91 9.98 8.26
CA ASN A 37 1.67 10.14 6.85
C ASN A 37 2.77 9.43 6.05
N LEU A 38 2.36 8.71 5.01
CA LEU A 38 3.23 7.87 4.22
C LEU A 38 3.23 8.36 2.78
N LYS A 39 4.42 8.51 2.23
CA LYS A 39 4.63 8.75 0.81
C LYS A 39 4.95 7.44 0.13
N VAL A 40 4.23 7.14 -0.94
CA VAL A 40 4.43 5.91 -1.72
C VAL A 40 5.02 6.28 -3.07
N LYS A 41 6.14 5.63 -3.42
CA LYS A 41 6.76 5.69 -4.75
C LYS A 41 6.70 4.31 -5.38
N ALA A 42 6.29 4.26 -6.64
CA ALA A 42 6.40 3.05 -7.45
C ALA A 42 7.64 3.20 -8.35
N GLU A 43 8.65 2.39 -8.11
CA GLU A 43 9.74 2.14 -9.06
C GLU A 43 9.45 0.82 -9.76
N LYS A 44 9.91 0.65 -11.02
CA LYS A 44 9.54 -0.43 -11.96
C LYS A 44 9.01 -1.73 -11.32
N ASP A 45 9.77 -2.33 -10.40
CA ASP A 45 9.42 -3.60 -9.74
C ASP A 45 9.21 -3.51 -8.22
N LYS A 46 9.22 -2.31 -7.63
CA LYS A 46 9.19 -2.09 -6.17
C LYS A 46 8.27 -0.94 -5.76
N ILE A 47 7.52 -1.16 -4.69
CA ILE A 47 6.78 -0.11 -4.00
C ILE A 47 7.61 0.31 -2.79
N ILE A 48 8.06 1.55 -2.78
CA ILE A 48 8.82 2.15 -1.68
C ILE A 48 7.85 3.00 -0.86
N ILE A 49 7.79 2.73 0.45
CA ILE A 49 6.94 3.44 1.40
C ILE A 49 7.85 4.17 2.38
N GLU A 50 7.78 5.50 2.39
CA GLU A 50 8.60 6.38 3.21
C GLU A 50 7.71 7.24 4.12
N LYS A 51 8.27 7.77 5.20
CA LYS A 51 7.60 8.81 6.00
C LYS A 51 7.55 10.09 5.18
N GLU A 52 6.42 10.78 5.21
CA GLU A 52 6.32 12.14 4.68
C GLU A 52 7.14 13.14 5.52
#